data_AF-A0A961GLG7-F1
#
_entry.id   AF-A0A961GLG7-F1
#
_cell.length_a   1.000
_cell.length_b   1.000
_cell.length_c   1.000
_cell.angle_alpha   90.00
_cell.angle_beta   90.00
_cell.angle_gamma   90.00
#
_symmetry.space_group_name_H-M   'P 1'
#
loop_
_entity.id
_entity.type
_entity.pdbx_description
1 polymer ?
#
loop_
_entity_poly.entity_id
_entity_poly.type
_entity_poly.pdbx_seq_one_letter_code
_entity_poly.pdbx_strand_id
1 'polypeptide(L)'
;CRHGAKNTLLTNYLHLAERAGATVIDLVTVTDVAPGPDGRYRVTTQRTGGPRGAVRTFVAGDVVVAAGTLGTQKLLHAMRDGGRLPALSPRLGELTRTNSEAILGARAFRRDVDFTKGVAITSSFHPDEHTHVEPVRYGRGSNFMGGLTTALVDGDGPLPRPVAWLREARRAGIDGVRNLSLRRWSEQTIIALVMQTRDNSITCTTKPGLFGRRRLTTTQGIGEPNPRWLPVGHDVVRRIAAKIGGMAQGCWNDVFNIPMTAH
;
A
#
# COMPACT_ATOMS: atom_id res chain seq x y z
N CYS A 1 -20.16 -3.22 -8.49
CA CYS A 1 -20.33 -3.60 -7.07
C CYS A 1 -20.34 -2.37 -6.15
N ARG A 2 -21.35 -1.50 -6.20
CA ARG A 2 -21.40 -0.26 -5.38
C ARG A 2 -22.05 -0.45 -4.01
N HIS A 3 -23.04 -1.35 -3.88
CA HIS A 3 -23.75 -1.62 -2.62
C HIS A 3 -23.83 -3.14 -2.39
N GLY A 4 -23.66 -3.58 -1.13
CA GLY A 4 -23.85 -4.98 -0.70
C GLY A 4 -22.88 -6.01 -1.26
N ALA A 5 -22.04 -5.64 -2.22
CA ALA A 5 -21.19 -6.58 -2.96
C ALA A 5 -19.85 -6.91 -2.28
N LYS A 6 -19.50 -6.19 -1.21
CA LYS A 6 -18.33 -6.49 -0.36
C LYS A 6 -18.84 -6.77 1.05
N ASN A 7 -18.53 -7.96 1.57
CA ASN A 7 -18.76 -8.28 2.97
C ASN A 7 -17.70 -7.59 3.83
N THR A 8 -17.93 -6.31 4.15
CA THR A 8 -17.00 -5.47 4.90
C THR A 8 -16.98 -5.82 6.39
N LEU A 9 -15.93 -5.40 7.11
CA LEU A 9 -15.86 -5.53 8.56
C LEU A 9 -17.06 -4.90 9.30
N LEU A 10 -17.58 -3.78 8.77
CA LEU A 10 -18.76 -3.09 9.30
C LEU A 10 -20.03 -3.94 9.20
N THR A 11 -20.12 -4.81 8.19
CA THR A 11 -21.32 -5.63 7.93
C THR A 11 -21.19 -7.05 8.48
N ASN A 12 -20.02 -7.45 9.01
CA ASN A 12 -19.80 -8.76 9.60
C ASN A 12 -19.29 -8.67 11.05
N TYR A 13 -17.99 -8.77 11.30
CA TYR A 13 -17.38 -8.88 12.62
C TYR A 13 -17.71 -7.71 13.53
N LEU A 14 -17.66 -6.46 13.05
CA LEU A 14 -17.97 -5.30 13.90
C LEU A 14 -19.45 -5.27 14.25
N HIS A 15 -20.33 -5.55 13.28
CA HIS A 15 -21.77 -5.69 13.53
C HIS A 15 -22.07 -6.76 14.59
N LEU A 16 -21.44 -7.94 14.48
CA LEU A 16 -21.60 -9.02 15.46
C LEU A 16 -21.03 -8.65 16.83
N ALA A 17 -19.88 -7.95 16.87
CA ALA A 17 -19.26 -7.50 18.10
C ALA A 17 -20.12 -6.46 18.84
N GLU A 18 -20.69 -5.48 18.12
CA GLU A 18 -21.60 -4.50 18.72
C GLU A 18 -22.87 -5.15 19.26
N ARG A 19 -23.42 -6.14 18.54
CA ARG A 19 -24.55 -6.95 19.04
C ARG A 19 -24.20 -7.76 20.30
N ALA A 20 -22.93 -8.11 20.48
CA ALA A 20 -22.42 -8.77 21.68
C ALA A 20 -22.01 -7.79 22.79
N GLY A 21 -22.24 -6.48 22.62
CA GLY A 21 -22.01 -5.45 23.64
C GLY A 21 -20.71 -4.64 23.48
N ALA A 22 -19.93 -4.87 22.41
CA ALA A 22 -18.79 -4.00 22.12
C ALA A 22 -19.27 -2.58 21.75
N THR A 23 -18.49 -1.57 22.11
CA THR A 23 -18.74 -0.18 21.70
C THR A 23 -17.68 0.27 20.70
N VAL A 24 -18.09 0.69 19.51
CA VAL A 24 -17.21 1.35 18.55
C VAL A 24 -17.24 2.85 18.79
N ILE A 25 -16.07 3.44 19.01
CA ILE A 25 -15.92 4.90 19.15
C ILE A 25 -15.18 5.40 17.90
N ASP A 26 -15.93 5.99 16.98
CA ASP A 26 -15.40 6.51 15.73
C ASP A 26 -14.72 7.87 15.92
N LEU A 27 -13.94 8.28 14.91
CA LEU A 27 -13.23 9.57 14.89
C LEU A 27 -12.36 9.82 16.14
N VAL A 28 -11.81 8.77 16.73
CA VAL A 28 -10.90 8.82 17.87
C VAL A 28 -9.59 8.12 17.51
N THR A 29 -8.49 8.82 17.68
CA THR A 29 -7.13 8.32 17.43
C THR A 29 -6.40 8.16 18.77
N VAL A 30 -5.89 6.95 19.02
CA VAL A 30 -5.00 6.68 20.16
C VAL A 30 -3.65 7.37 19.91
N THR A 31 -3.20 8.18 20.86
CA THR A 31 -1.93 8.91 20.77
C THR A 31 -0.91 8.47 21.81
N ASP A 32 -1.35 7.85 22.91
CA ASP A 32 -0.47 7.38 23.98
C ASP A 32 -1.07 6.16 24.70
N VAL A 33 -0.21 5.21 25.07
CA VAL A 33 -0.54 4.01 25.85
C VAL A 33 0.57 3.80 26.86
N ALA A 34 0.21 3.69 28.14
CA ALA A 34 1.18 3.44 29.21
C ALA A 34 0.56 2.63 30.35
N PRO A 35 1.35 1.84 31.10
CA PRO A 35 0.89 1.22 32.32
C PRO A 35 0.56 2.29 33.38
N GLY A 36 -0.52 2.06 34.11
CA GLY A 36 -0.91 2.79 35.30
C GLY A 36 -0.35 2.12 36.57
N PRO A 37 -0.41 2.82 37.72
CA PRO A 37 0.08 2.31 38.99
C PRO A 37 -0.73 1.14 39.54
N ASP A 38 -1.96 0.96 39.05
CA ASP A 38 -2.90 -0.08 39.42
C ASP A 38 -2.79 -1.35 38.54
N GLY A 39 -1.73 -1.45 37.73
CA GLY A 39 -1.50 -2.57 36.82
C GLY A 39 -2.34 -2.54 35.54
N ARG A 40 -3.25 -1.57 35.39
CA ARG A 40 -4.08 -1.37 34.19
C ARG A 40 -3.40 -0.40 33.22
N TYR A 41 -3.79 -0.40 31.96
CA TYR A 41 -3.29 0.55 30.97
C TYR A 41 -4.12 1.83 30.94
N ARG A 42 -3.43 2.96 30.77
CA ARG A 42 -4.01 4.24 30.38
C ARG A 42 -3.86 4.43 28.88
N VAL A 43 -4.97 4.66 28.19
CA VAL A 43 -5.03 4.87 26.73
C VAL A 43 -5.52 6.28 26.47
N THR A 44 -4.62 7.15 26.05
CA THR A 44 -4.94 8.55 25.74
C THR A 44 -5.25 8.69 24.26
N THR A 45 -6.31 9.45 24.00
CA THR A 45 -6.89 9.60 22.67
C THR A 45 -7.16 11.06 22.35
N GLN A 46 -7.28 11.36 21.04
CA GLN A 46 -7.66 12.66 20.51
C GLN A 46 -8.65 12.48 19.37
N ARG A 47 -9.49 13.48 19.14
CA ARG A 47 -10.43 13.48 18.01
C ARG A 47 -9.70 13.52 16.67
N THR A 48 -10.09 12.65 15.73
CA THR A 48 -9.58 12.62 14.36
C THR A 48 -10.15 13.80 13.54
N GLY A 49 -9.29 14.50 12.80
CA GLY A 49 -9.71 15.52 11.80
C GLY A 49 -10.24 16.85 12.37
N GLY A 50 -10.23 17.05 13.69
CA GLY A 50 -10.60 18.31 14.34
C GLY A 50 -9.38 19.15 14.76
N PRO A 51 -9.60 20.40 15.24
CA PRO A 51 -8.55 21.16 15.94
C PRO A 51 -8.00 20.31 17.09
N ARG A 52 -6.71 20.46 17.43
CA ARG A 52 -6.09 19.77 18.59
C ARG A 52 -6.92 20.11 19.84
N GLY A 53 -7.81 19.21 20.26
CA GLY A 53 -8.79 19.47 21.31
C GLY A 53 -9.67 18.26 21.64
N ALA A 54 -10.10 18.21 22.91
CA ALA A 54 -10.69 17.07 23.63
C ALA A 54 -9.77 15.84 23.70
N VAL A 55 -8.80 15.88 24.62
CA VAL A 55 -8.03 14.70 25.03
C VAL A 55 -8.88 13.87 25.98
N ARG A 56 -9.00 12.56 25.73
CA ARG A 56 -9.68 11.63 26.63
C ARG A 56 -8.77 10.46 26.95
N THR A 57 -8.76 10.05 28.22
CA THR A 57 -8.03 8.86 28.67
C THR A 57 -9.03 7.79 29.09
N PHE A 58 -8.84 6.60 28.53
CA PHE A 58 -9.52 5.38 28.95
C PHE A 58 -8.59 4.57 29.85
N VAL A 59 -9.17 3.80 30.76
CA VAL A 59 -8.44 2.84 31.60
C VAL A 59 -8.94 1.45 31.25
N ALA A 60 -8.04 0.53 30.94
CA ALA A 60 -8.35 -0.83 30.52
C ALA A 60 -7.41 -1.83 31.19
N GLY A 61 -7.93 -3.01 31.55
CA GLY A 61 -7.07 -4.12 32.00
C GLY A 61 -6.15 -4.59 30.88
N ASP A 62 -6.74 -4.87 29.71
CA ASP A 62 -6.03 -5.34 28.53
C ASP A 62 -6.14 -4.34 27.37
N VAL A 63 -5.08 -4.25 26.55
CA VAL A 63 -5.05 -3.41 25.34
C VAL A 63 -4.58 -4.24 24.15
N VAL A 64 -5.45 -4.38 23.16
CA VAL A 64 -5.12 -4.99 21.86
C VAL A 64 -4.88 -3.89 20.84
N VAL A 65 -3.66 -3.82 20.29
CA VAL A 65 -3.31 -2.83 19.27
C VAL A 65 -3.50 -3.44 17.88
N ALA A 66 -4.54 -3.00 17.17
CA ALA A 66 -4.90 -3.49 15.84
C ALA A 66 -5.03 -2.35 14.81
N ALA A 67 -4.09 -1.39 14.82
CA ALA A 67 -4.13 -0.18 14.00
C ALA A 67 -3.57 -0.38 12.56
N GLY A 68 -3.66 -1.61 12.04
CA GLY A 68 -2.96 -2.03 10.81
C GLY A 68 -1.44 -2.03 10.95
N THR A 69 -0.72 -2.47 9.92
CA THR A 69 0.75 -2.59 9.95
C THR A 69 1.42 -1.27 10.29
N LEU A 70 1.13 -0.21 9.52
CA LEU A 70 1.80 1.08 9.71
C LEU A 70 1.36 1.81 10.99
N GLY A 71 0.07 1.78 11.34
CA GLY A 71 -0.44 2.46 12.53
C GLY A 71 0.08 1.82 13.82
N THR A 72 0.10 0.48 13.87
CA THR A 72 0.63 -0.26 15.02
C THR A 72 2.13 0.00 15.19
N GLN A 73 2.90 -0.08 14.10
CA GLN A 73 4.34 0.23 14.13
C GLN A 73 4.59 1.67 14.62
N LYS A 74 3.87 2.66 14.07
CA LYS A 74 3.99 4.07 14.50
C LYS A 74 3.71 4.25 15.99
N LEU A 75 2.61 3.69 16.48
CA LEU A 75 2.22 3.83 17.88
C LEU A 75 3.25 3.16 18.79
N LEU A 76 3.56 1.89 18.58
CA LEU A 76 4.44 1.13 19.47
C LEU A 76 5.88 1.66 19.47
N HIS A 77 6.41 2.07 18.32
CA HIS A 77 7.73 2.71 18.28
C HIS A 77 7.72 4.04 19.04
N ALA A 78 6.67 4.86 18.88
CA ALA A 78 6.56 6.11 19.64
C ALA A 78 6.46 5.85 21.16
N MET A 79 5.73 4.81 21.57
CA MET A 79 5.61 4.44 22.98
C MET A 79 6.93 3.92 23.57
N ARG A 80 7.66 3.10 22.83
CA ARG A 80 8.99 2.61 23.24
C ARG A 80 9.97 3.77 23.35
N ASP A 81 10.10 4.56 22.28
CA ASP A 81 11.11 5.60 22.19
C ASP A 81 10.83 6.78 23.13
N GLY A 82 9.55 7.02 23.46
CA GLY A 82 9.11 7.99 24.47
C GLY A 82 9.15 7.46 25.90
N GLY A 83 9.61 6.22 26.13
CA GLY A 83 9.70 5.60 27.47
C GLY A 83 8.35 5.25 28.09
N ARG A 84 7.26 5.24 27.32
CA ARG A 84 5.90 4.93 27.78
C ARG A 84 5.66 3.43 27.92
N LEU A 85 6.25 2.65 27.02
CA LEU A 85 6.28 1.18 27.07
C LEU A 85 7.74 0.69 27.00
N PRO A 86 8.54 0.88 28.06
CA PRO A 86 9.97 0.61 28.03
C PRO A 86 10.31 -0.89 27.95
N ALA A 87 9.37 -1.76 28.34
CA ALA A 87 9.53 -3.21 28.27
C ALA A 87 9.22 -3.82 26.89
N LEU A 88 8.90 -2.99 25.87
CA LEU A 88 8.71 -3.50 24.52
C LEU A 88 9.98 -4.16 24.01
N SER A 89 9.81 -5.33 23.37
CA SER A 89 10.92 -6.11 22.84
C SER A 89 11.81 -5.27 21.92
N PRO A 90 13.14 -5.42 21.98
CA PRO A 90 14.05 -4.80 21.02
C PRO A 90 13.79 -5.25 19.58
N ARG A 91 13.10 -6.39 19.40
CA ARG A 91 12.71 -6.94 18.10
C ARG A 91 11.53 -6.23 17.43
N LEU A 92 10.95 -5.20 18.08
CA LEU A 92 9.87 -4.41 17.48
C LEU A 92 10.31 -3.83 16.14
N GLY A 93 9.59 -4.21 15.08
CA GLY A 93 9.81 -3.78 13.71
C GLY A 93 10.56 -4.78 12.83
N GLU A 94 11.18 -5.82 13.41
CA GLU A 94 11.82 -6.91 12.67
C GLU A 94 10.81 -7.72 11.84
N LEU A 95 11.31 -8.38 10.78
CA LEU A 95 10.54 -9.29 9.91
C LEU A 95 9.28 -8.67 9.31
N THR A 96 9.24 -7.34 9.15
CA THR A 96 8.14 -6.67 8.46
C THR A 96 8.21 -7.01 6.97
N ARG A 97 7.11 -7.44 6.36
CA ARG A 97 7.06 -7.80 4.93
C ARG A 97 6.18 -6.84 4.14
N THR A 98 6.55 -6.59 2.90
CA THR A 98 5.84 -5.71 1.96
C THR A 98 5.17 -6.50 0.83
N ASN A 99 4.97 -7.82 1.03
CA ASN A 99 4.44 -8.78 0.05
C ASN A 99 5.22 -8.89 -1.27
N SER A 100 6.40 -8.26 -1.38
CA SER A 100 7.18 -8.16 -2.63
C SER A 100 6.31 -7.80 -3.84
N GLU A 101 5.49 -6.76 -3.68
CA GLU A 101 4.50 -6.35 -4.66
C GLU A 101 5.05 -5.39 -5.73
N ALA A 102 4.47 -5.46 -6.93
CA ALA A 102 4.50 -4.41 -7.92
C ALA A 102 3.08 -4.19 -8.47
N ILE A 103 2.68 -2.91 -8.56
CA ILE A 103 1.43 -2.52 -9.20
C ILE A 103 1.77 -2.03 -10.61
N LEU A 104 1.50 -2.87 -11.60
CA LEU A 104 1.80 -2.60 -13.00
C LEU A 104 0.51 -2.45 -13.80
N GLY A 105 0.58 -1.94 -15.03
CA GLY A 105 -0.61 -1.75 -15.85
C GLY A 105 -0.36 -1.92 -17.33
N ALA A 106 -1.46 -2.01 -18.07
CA ALA A 106 -1.47 -1.92 -19.52
C ALA A 106 -2.67 -1.08 -19.93
N ARG A 107 -2.43 -0.06 -20.75
CA ARG A 107 -3.44 0.90 -21.16
C ARG A 107 -3.61 0.93 -22.67
N ALA A 108 -4.84 0.70 -23.13
CA ALA A 108 -5.24 0.95 -24.51
C ALA A 108 -5.64 2.43 -24.69
N PHE A 109 -5.34 3.02 -25.85
CA PHE A 109 -5.72 4.42 -26.13
C PHE A 109 -6.97 4.57 -27.00
N ARG A 110 -7.56 3.45 -27.42
CA ARG A 110 -8.79 3.45 -28.21
C ARG A 110 -9.99 3.87 -27.36
N ARG A 111 -11.04 4.38 -28.03
CA ARG A 111 -12.24 4.91 -27.36
C ARG A 111 -13.39 3.90 -27.29
N ASP A 112 -13.32 2.83 -28.06
CA ASP A 112 -14.28 1.73 -28.16
C ASP A 112 -14.09 0.66 -27.06
N VAL A 113 -12.98 0.72 -26.31
CA VAL A 113 -12.72 -0.22 -25.19
C VAL A 113 -13.36 0.24 -23.87
N ASP A 114 -13.78 -0.76 -23.09
CA ASP A 114 -14.28 -0.58 -21.72
C ASP A 114 -13.90 -1.80 -20.85
N PHE A 115 -12.78 -1.70 -20.13
CA PHE A 115 -12.32 -2.73 -19.20
C PHE A 115 -12.96 -2.65 -17.80
N THR A 116 -13.92 -1.73 -17.57
CA THR A 116 -14.53 -1.55 -16.24
C THR A 116 -15.55 -2.63 -15.88
N LYS A 117 -16.00 -3.41 -16.86
CA LYS A 117 -17.04 -4.42 -16.67
C LYS A 117 -16.45 -5.69 -16.07
N GLY A 118 -17.12 -6.24 -15.04
CA GLY A 118 -16.74 -7.48 -14.36
C GLY A 118 -16.42 -7.29 -12.88
N VAL A 119 -15.94 -8.36 -12.25
CA VAL A 119 -15.41 -8.32 -10.87
C VAL A 119 -14.05 -7.64 -10.89
N ALA A 120 -13.71 -6.90 -9.83
CA ALA A 120 -12.46 -6.14 -9.76
C ALA A 120 -11.22 -7.03 -9.87
N ILE A 121 -11.22 -8.18 -9.19
CA ILE A 121 -10.21 -9.24 -9.29
C ILE A 121 -10.97 -10.54 -9.52
N THR A 122 -10.92 -11.08 -10.74
CA THR A 122 -11.71 -12.27 -11.13
C THR A 122 -10.94 -13.56 -10.98
N SER A 123 -9.64 -13.51 -11.17
CA SER A 123 -8.78 -14.66 -11.42
C SER A 123 -7.37 -14.30 -11.03
N SER A 124 -6.53 -15.31 -10.89
CA SER A 124 -5.10 -15.13 -10.74
C SER A 124 -4.36 -16.28 -11.38
N PHE A 125 -3.07 -16.08 -11.64
CA PHE A 125 -2.22 -17.13 -12.22
C PHE A 125 -0.78 -16.99 -11.71
N HIS A 126 -0.04 -18.09 -11.82
CA HIS A 126 1.36 -18.17 -11.42
C HIS A 126 2.22 -18.39 -12.68
N PRO A 127 2.89 -17.36 -13.21
CA PRO A 127 3.79 -17.53 -14.35
C PRO A 127 5.04 -18.36 -14.02
N ASP A 128 5.40 -18.47 -12.75
CA ASP A 128 6.47 -19.30 -12.20
C ASP A 128 6.14 -19.72 -10.75
N GLU A 129 7.04 -20.44 -10.09
CA GLU A 129 6.83 -20.98 -8.73
C GLU A 129 6.70 -19.91 -7.64
N HIS A 130 7.23 -18.70 -7.87
CA HIS A 130 7.36 -17.67 -6.84
C HIS A 130 6.59 -16.39 -7.15
N THR A 131 5.97 -16.29 -8.32
CA THR A 131 5.27 -15.09 -8.77
C THR A 131 3.79 -15.38 -8.91
N HIS A 132 2.97 -14.50 -8.36
CA HIS A 132 1.52 -14.53 -8.44
C HIS A 132 1.03 -13.24 -9.10
N VAL A 133 0.10 -13.35 -10.05
CA VAL A 133 -0.43 -12.20 -10.77
C VAL A 133 -1.94 -12.18 -10.75
N GLU A 134 -2.49 -11.03 -10.40
CA GLU A 134 -3.93 -10.76 -10.40
C GLU A 134 -4.26 -9.61 -11.36
N PRO A 135 -5.02 -9.85 -12.44
CA PRO A 135 -5.60 -8.77 -13.23
C PRO A 135 -6.65 -8.01 -12.41
N VAL A 136 -6.42 -6.72 -12.25
CA VAL A 136 -7.28 -5.80 -11.52
C VAL A 136 -7.95 -4.83 -12.49
N ARG A 137 -9.26 -4.66 -12.35
CA ARG A 137 -10.07 -3.69 -13.09
C ARG A 137 -10.64 -2.65 -12.14
N TYR A 138 -10.61 -1.39 -12.57
CA TYR A 138 -11.24 -0.30 -11.84
C TYR A 138 -12.61 0.03 -12.42
N GLY A 139 -13.56 0.35 -11.54
CA GLY A 139 -14.89 0.78 -11.95
C GLY A 139 -14.86 2.12 -12.67
N ARG A 140 -15.83 2.35 -13.56
CA ARG A 140 -15.97 3.62 -14.29
C ARG A 140 -15.97 4.82 -13.33
N GLY A 141 -15.10 5.79 -13.60
CA GLY A 141 -14.96 7.02 -12.81
C GLY A 141 -13.82 6.97 -11.79
N SER A 142 -13.19 5.83 -11.56
CA SER A 142 -11.98 5.69 -10.72
C SER A 142 -10.71 6.21 -11.40
N ASN A 143 -10.84 7.25 -12.23
CA ASN A 143 -9.80 7.80 -13.09
C ASN A 143 -8.62 8.42 -12.34
N PHE A 144 -8.85 8.91 -11.12
CA PHE A 144 -7.80 9.49 -10.29
C PHE A 144 -6.67 8.50 -9.97
N MET A 145 -6.98 7.20 -9.91
CA MET A 145 -5.98 6.14 -9.72
C MET A 145 -4.91 6.12 -10.82
N GLY A 146 -5.24 6.62 -12.02
CA GLY A 146 -4.27 6.75 -13.10
C GLY A 146 -3.12 7.69 -12.80
N GLY A 147 -3.25 8.60 -11.82
CA GLY A 147 -2.18 9.49 -11.39
C GLY A 147 -0.99 8.76 -10.78
N LEU A 148 -1.18 7.52 -10.33
CA LEU A 148 -0.11 6.66 -9.81
C LEU A 148 0.69 5.95 -10.92
N THR A 149 0.12 5.88 -12.13
CA THR A 149 0.72 5.15 -13.26
C THR A 149 1.55 6.06 -14.16
N THR A 150 2.57 5.47 -14.78
CA THR A 150 3.46 6.13 -15.73
C THR A 150 4.02 5.11 -16.73
N ALA A 151 4.94 5.51 -17.61
CA ALA A 151 5.59 4.60 -18.54
C ALA A 151 6.33 3.47 -17.79
N LEU A 152 6.27 2.25 -18.31
CA LEU A 152 7.02 1.11 -17.76
C LEU A 152 8.52 1.28 -18.01
N VAL A 153 9.34 1.08 -16.97
CA VAL A 153 10.82 1.24 -17.04
C VAL A 153 11.52 0.13 -16.28
N ASP A 154 12.34 -0.65 -16.99
CA ASP A 154 13.13 -1.72 -16.37
C ASP A 154 14.20 -1.16 -15.42
N GLY A 155 14.62 -1.97 -14.45
CA GLY A 155 15.51 -1.54 -13.36
C GLY A 155 16.96 -1.99 -13.47
N ASP A 156 17.32 -2.76 -14.50
CA ASP A 156 18.65 -3.34 -14.75
C ASP A 156 19.44 -2.64 -15.88
N GLY A 157 18.87 -1.61 -16.48
CA GLY A 157 19.53 -0.85 -17.55
C GLY A 157 20.72 -0.01 -17.06
N PRO A 158 21.64 0.37 -17.97
CA PRO A 158 22.84 1.14 -17.63
C PRO A 158 22.54 2.62 -17.25
N LEU A 159 21.31 3.07 -17.46
CA LEU A 159 20.89 4.45 -17.20
C LEU A 159 20.17 4.55 -15.85
N PRO A 160 20.33 5.67 -15.12
CA PRO A 160 19.47 5.97 -14.00
C PRO A 160 17.99 5.92 -14.41
N ARG A 161 17.12 5.33 -13.58
CA ARG A 161 15.70 5.12 -13.90
C ARG A 161 14.94 6.37 -14.37
N PRO A 162 15.14 7.58 -13.82
CA PRO A 162 14.49 8.78 -14.35
C PRO A 162 14.89 9.13 -15.79
N VAL A 163 16.15 8.85 -16.16
CA VAL A 163 16.66 9.06 -17.53
C VAL A 163 16.10 8.00 -18.48
N ALA A 164 16.09 6.73 -18.04
CA ALA A 164 15.46 5.65 -18.79
C ALA A 164 13.96 5.92 -19.01
N TRP A 165 13.26 6.41 -17.98
CA TRP A 165 11.87 6.82 -18.05
C TRP A 165 11.64 7.92 -19.09
N LEU A 166 12.45 8.98 -19.08
CA LEU A 166 12.32 10.06 -20.06
C LEU A 166 12.54 9.54 -21.49
N ARG A 167 13.48 8.61 -21.66
CA ARG A 167 13.73 7.96 -22.95
C ARG A 167 12.51 7.13 -23.40
N GLU A 168 11.91 6.32 -22.52
CA GLU A 168 10.72 5.53 -22.86
C GLU A 168 9.50 6.43 -23.11
N ALA A 169 9.32 7.51 -22.34
CA ALA A 169 8.28 8.50 -22.58
C ALA A 169 8.41 9.17 -23.97
N ARG A 170 9.65 9.50 -24.38
CA ARG A 170 9.93 10.03 -25.72
C ARG A 170 9.70 9.00 -26.82
N ARG A 171 10.13 7.74 -26.61
CA ARG A 171 9.91 6.63 -27.56
C ARG A 171 8.42 6.33 -27.78
N ALA A 172 7.61 6.45 -26.74
CA ALA A 172 6.17 6.27 -26.81
C ALA A 172 5.43 7.42 -27.56
N GLY A 173 6.11 8.54 -27.83
CA GLY A 173 5.56 9.66 -28.61
C GLY A 173 4.22 10.16 -28.08
N ILE A 174 3.21 10.19 -28.95
CA ILE A 174 1.86 10.66 -28.59
C ILE A 174 1.19 9.80 -27.52
N ASP A 175 1.49 8.50 -27.50
CA ASP A 175 0.91 7.58 -26.52
C ASP A 175 1.54 7.81 -25.13
N GLY A 176 2.81 8.24 -25.06
CA GLY A 176 3.43 8.71 -23.83
C GLY A 176 2.72 9.93 -23.23
N VAL A 177 2.29 10.88 -24.07
CA VAL A 177 1.51 12.05 -23.63
C VAL A 177 0.09 11.64 -23.20
N ARG A 178 -0.57 10.78 -24.00
CA ARG A 178 -1.90 10.25 -23.67
C ARG A 178 -1.88 9.46 -22.36
N ASN A 179 -0.77 8.80 -22.05
CA ASN A 179 -0.58 8.05 -20.82
C ASN A 179 -0.78 8.91 -19.56
N LEU A 180 -0.38 10.18 -19.63
CA LEU A 180 -0.53 11.14 -18.52
C LEU A 180 -1.97 11.66 -18.35
N SER A 181 -2.84 11.43 -19.33
CA SER A 181 -4.24 11.84 -19.24
C SER A 181 -5.04 10.90 -18.35
N LEU A 182 -5.65 11.44 -17.29
CA LEU A 182 -6.57 10.68 -16.44
C LEU A 182 -7.92 10.41 -17.10
N ARG A 183 -8.22 11.08 -18.22
CA ARG A 183 -9.52 10.97 -18.89
C ARG A 183 -9.72 9.53 -19.37
N ARG A 184 -10.81 8.90 -18.91
CA ARG A 184 -11.20 7.52 -19.23
C ARG A 184 -10.16 6.45 -18.87
N TRP A 185 -9.24 6.76 -17.96
CA TRP A 185 -8.20 5.82 -17.56
C TRP A 185 -8.79 4.50 -17.04
N SER A 186 -9.84 4.54 -16.23
CA SER A 186 -10.46 3.32 -15.68
C SER A 186 -11.01 2.40 -16.79
N GLU A 187 -11.54 2.98 -17.87
CA GLU A 187 -12.07 2.24 -19.02
C GLU A 187 -11.01 1.65 -19.92
N GLN A 188 -9.81 2.22 -19.88
CA GLN A 188 -8.73 1.96 -20.83
C GLN A 188 -7.61 1.09 -20.26
N THR A 189 -7.59 0.88 -18.95
CA THR A 189 -6.47 0.26 -18.26
C THR A 189 -6.86 -1.06 -17.60
N ILE A 190 -6.00 -2.06 -17.75
CA ILE A 190 -5.98 -3.28 -16.94
C ILE A 190 -4.74 -3.18 -16.05
N ILE A 191 -4.91 -3.33 -14.74
CA ILE A 191 -3.80 -3.39 -13.78
C ILE A 191 -3.41 -4.85 -13.58
N ALA A 192 -2.13 -5.10 -13.33
CA ALA A 192 -1.62 -6.37 -12.88
C ALA A 192 -1.00 -6.14 -11.50
N LEU A 193 -1.63 -6.68 -10.46
CA LEU A 193 -1.02 -6.79 -9.15
C LEU A 193 -0.10 -8.01 -9.19
N VAL A 194 1.20 -7.77 -9.08
CA VAL A 194 2.23 -8.81 -9.13
C VAL A 194 2.80 -8.96 -7.74
N MET A 195 2.78 -10.16 -7.19
CA MET A 195 3.30 -10.49 -5.86
C MET A 195 4.37 -11.56 -6.00
N GLN A 196 5.37 -11.54 -5.13
CA GLN A 196 6.34 -12.63 -5.03
C GLN A 196 6.46 -13.20 -3.62
N THR A 197 6.48 -14.52 -3.53
CA THR A 197 6.70 -15.26 -2.28
C THR A 197 8.19 -15.47 -2.04
N ARG A 198 8.93 -14.37 -1.88
CA ARG A 198 10.35 -14.43 -1.49
C ARG A 198 10.51 -14.33 0.01
N ASP A 199 11.56 -14.97 0.52
CA ASP A 199 11.96 -14.81 1.91
C ASP A 199 12.76 -13.53 2.09
N ASN A 200 12.06 -12.41 2.10
CA ASN A 200 12.61 -11.09 2.34
C ASN A 200 11.82 -10.35 3.41
N SER A 201 12.51 -9.44 4.09
CA SER A 201 11.91 -8.60 5.09
C SER A 201 12.61 -7.25 5.16
N ILE A 202 11.92 -6.29 5.74
CA ILE A 202 12.43 -5.01 6.17
C ILE A 202 12.36 -4.93 7.68
N THR A 203 13.25 -4.12 8.25
CA THR A 203 13.18 -3.74 9.65
C THR A 203 12.63 -2.32 9.75
N CYS A 204 11.47 -2.17 10.38
CA CYS A 204 10.93 -0.88 10.76
C CYS A 204 11.73 -0.33 11.94
N THR A 205 12.28 0.87 11.79
CA THR A 205 13.00 1.57 12.84
C THR A 205 12.58 3.03 12.87
N THR A 206 13.09 3.76 13.84
CA THR A 206 12.85 5.20 13.99
C THR A 206 14.16 5.95 13.91
N LYS A 207 14.17 7.08 13.20
CA LYS A 207 15.30 8.02 13.20
C LYS A 207 14.87 9.37 13.80
N PRO A 208 15.79 10.12 14.43
CA PRO A 208 15.54 11.51 14.80
C PRO A 208 15.12 12.30 13.56
N GLY A 209 13.99 13.00 13.66
CA GLY A 209 13.54 13.97 12.67
C GLY A 209 13.69 15.39 13.21
N LEU A 210 13.07 16.34 12.50
CA LEU A 210 13.08 17.75 12.91
C LEU A 210 12.32 17.96 14.22
N PHE A 211 12.80 18.88 15.06
CA PHE A 211 12.17 19.27 16.33
C PHE A 211 11.98 18.11 17.33
N GLY A 212 12.92 17.16 17.37
CA GLY A 212 12.88 16.03 18.31
C GLY A 212 11.82 14.97 17.99
N ARG A 213 11.01 15.14 16.93
CA ARG A 213 10.06 14.13 16.50
C ARG A 213 10.78 12.99 15.81
N ARG A 214 10.56 11.77 16.27
CA ARG A 214 11.10 10.58 15.61
C ARG A 214 10.22 10.19 14.43
N ARG A 215 10.83 9.80 13.33
CA ARG A 215 10.14 9.36 12.11
C ARG A 215 10.40 7.88 11.87
N LEU A 216 9.35 7.14 11.56
CA LEU A 216 9.46 5.76 11.12
C LEU A 216 10.19 5.70 9.76
N THR A 217 11.13 4.77 9.67
CA THR A 217 11.93 4.49 8.49
C THR A 217 12.15 2.99 8.39
N THR A 218 12.64 2.53 7.26
CA THR A 218 12.84 1.11 6.97
C THR A 218 14.26 0.88 6.49
N THR A 219 14.85 -0.23 6.91
CA THR A 219 16.11 -0.74 6.38
C THR A 219 15.90 -2.15 5.87
N GLN A 220 16.86 -2.66 5.08
CA GLN A 220 16.89 -4.09 4.74
C GLN A 220 16.87 -4.91 6.03
N GLY A 221 16.00 -5.92 6.06
CA GLY A 221 15.88 -6.87 7.15
C GLY A 221 16.61 -8.18 6.85
N ILE A 222 16.11 -9.26 7.42
CA ILE A 222 16.63 -10.61 7.22
C ILE A 222 16.16 -11.14 5.85
N GLY A 223 17.03 -11.90 5.18
CA GLY A 223 16.73 -12.55 3.90
C GLY A 223 17.24 -11.77 2.69
N GLU A 224 16.69 -12.10 1.51
CA GLU A 224 17.08 -11.47 0.26
C GLU A 224 16.73 -9.98 0.23
N PRO A 225 17.47 -9.15 -0.53
CA PRO A 225 17.06 -7.78 -0.80
C PRO A 225 15.67 -7.72 -1.42
N ASN A 226 14.82 -6.80 -0.95
CA ASN A 226 13.54 -6.55 -1.60
C ASN A 226 13.78 -6.12 -3.06
N PRO A 227 13.11 -6.73 -4.04
CA PRO A 227 13.38 -6.48 -5.44
C PRO A 227 13.09 -5.01 -5.81
N ARG A 228 14.06 -4.42 -6.54
CA ARG A 228 13.98 -3.12 -7.25
C ARG A 228 12.71 -2.95 -8.09
N TRP A 229 12.36 -4.07 -8.72
CA TRP A 229 11.35 -4.24 -9.76
C TRP A 229 11.20 -5.73 -10.06
N LEU A 230 10.15 -6.11 -10.77
CA LEU A 230 9.81 -7.50 -11.06
C LEU A 230 9.82 -7.77 -12.59
N PRO A 231 10.88 -8.40 -13.14
CA PRO A 231 10.99 -8.67 -14.57
C PRO A 231 9.83 -9.48 -15.14
N VAL A 232 9.38 -10.50 -14.41
CA VAL A 232 8.24 -11.34 -14.79
C VAL A 232 6.95 -10.50 -14.88
N GLY A 233 6.73 -9.61 -13.90
CA GLY A 233 5.61 -8.68 -13.93
C GLY A 233 5.65 -7.74 -15.14
N HIS A 234 6.83 -7.23 -15.48
CA HIS A 234 7.03 -6.38 -16.65
C HIS A 234 6.73 -7.11 -17.97
N ASP A 235 7.19 -8.36 -18.11
CA ASP A 235 6.87 -9.18 -19.28
C ASP A 235 5.35 -9.43 -19.39
N VAL A 236 4.69 -9.75 -18.27
CA VAL A 236 3.24 -9.92 -18.23
C VAL A 236 2.52 -8.67 -18.73
N VAL A 237 2.81 -7.48 -18.21
CA VAL A 237 2.11 -6.27 -18.65
C VAL A 237 2.45 -5.85 -20.07
N ARG A 238 3.65 -6.15 -20.58
CA ARG A 238 3.98 -5.99 -22.00
C ARG A 238 3.13 -6.89 -22.89
N ARG A 239 2.93 -8.14 -22.50
CA ARG A 239 2.05 -9.07 -23.23
C ARG A 239 0.59 -8.63 -23.18
N ILE A 240 0.12 -8.13 -22.04
CA ILE A 240 -1.23 -7.55 -21.93
C ILE A 240 -1.34 -6.33 -22.86
N ALA A 241 -0.38 -5.41 -22.82
CA ALA A 241 -0.34 -4.23 -23.67
C ALA A 241 -0.37 -4.58 -25.16
N ALA A 242 0.43 -5.56 -25.59
CA ALA A 242 0.42 -6.06 -26.97
C ALA A 242 -0.95 -6.61 -27.38
N LYS A 243 -1.60 -7.41 -26.51
CA LYS A 243 -2.94 -7.99 -26.78
C LYS A 243 -4.04 -6.93 -26.89
N ILE A 244 -3.97 -5.86 -26.12
CA ILE A 244 -5.01 -4.81 -26.13
C ILE A 244 -4.71 -3.68 -27.14
N GLY A 245 -3.56 -3.74 -27.82
CA GLY A 245 -3.09 -2.67 -28.71
C GLY A 245 -2.80 -1.38 -27.94
N GLY A 246 -2.05 -1.50 -26.85
CA GLY A 246 -1.79 -0.43 -25.89
C GLY A 246 -0.34 -0.37 -25.41
N MET A 247 -0.13 0.43 -24.36
CA MET A 247 1.18 0.67 -23.74
C MET A 247 1.24 0.03 -22.35
N ALA A 248 2.37 -0.59 -22.03
CA ALA A 248 2.64 -1.07 -20.67
C ALA A 248 3.00 0.09 -19.73
N GLN A 249 2.52 0.01 -18.50
CA GLN A 249 2.63 1.03 -17.48
C GLN A 249 3.30 0.47 -16.22
N GLY A 250 4.12 1.30 -15.58
CA GLY A 250 4.61 1.09 -14.21
C GLY A 250 4.09 2.20 -13.29
N CYS A 251 4.67 2.35 -12.11
CA CYS A 251 4.32 3.41 -11.17
C CYS A 251 5.42 4.46 -11.01
N TRP A 252 5.04 5.67 -10.57
CA TRP A 252 5.99 6.77 -10.38
C TRP A 252 7.12 6.45 -9.40
N ASN A 253 6.81 5.74 -8.34
CA ASN A 253 7.75 5.27 -7.33
C ASN A 253 8.80 4.32 -7.91
N ASP A 254 8.46 3.49 -8.91
CA ASP A 254 9.44 2.64 -9.60
C ASP A 254 10.54 3.48 -10.26
N VAL A 255 10.18 4.62 -10.86
CA VAL A 255 11.11 5.57 -11.50
C VAL A 255 12.18 6.07 -10.53
N PHE A 256 11.89 6.09 -9.23
CA PHE A 256 12.80 6.51 -8.17
C PHE A 256 13.41 5.34 -7.38
N ASN A 257 13.27 4.10 -7.85
CA ASN A 257 13.69 2.87 -7.16
C ASN A 257 13.04 2.69 -5.77
N ILE A 258 11.80 3.16 -5.62
CA ILE A 258 11.02 3.01 -4.40
C ILE A 258 9.98 1.92 -4.65
N PRO A 259 10.07 0.75 -3.99
CA PRO A 259 9.05 -0.28 -4.13
C PRO A 259 7.73 0.22 -3.54
N MET A 260 6.62 -0.27 -4.07
CA MET A 260 5.28 0.07 -3.62
C MET A 260 4.45 -1.19 -3.43
N THR A 261 3.70 -1.20 -2.34
CA THR A 261 2.68 -2.21 -2.02
C THR A 261 1.32 -1.52 -1.98
N ALA A 262 0.26 -2.29 -2.15
CA ALA A 262 -1.11 -1.83 -1.95
C ALA A 262 -1.46 -1.55 -0.46
N HIS A 263 -0.56 -1.90 0.48
CA HIS A 263 -0.80 -1.92 1.93
C HIS A 263 -0.05 -0.85 2.74
#